data_AF-A0A1I2F8D3-F1
#
_entry.id   AF-A0A1I2F8D3-F1
#
_cell.length_a   1.000
_cell.length_b   1.000
_cell.length_c   1.000
_cell.angle_alpha   90.00
_cell.angle_beta   90.00
_cell.angle_gamma   90.00
#
_symmetry.space_group_name_H-M   'P 1'
#
loop_
_entity.id
_entity.type
_entity.pdbx_description
1 polymer ?
#
loop_
_entity_poly.entity_id
_entity_poly.type
_entity_poly.pdbx_seq_one_letter_code
_entity_poly.pdbx_strand_id
1 'polypeptide(L)'
;MTSLKDTLENSMQELRTLRDEIRVRLNLAGKEARDRWEQQLEPRLEKLEQQIRTATDATIESIRDAIERARTSFHEYRAQLTQGSAGGVTGSEGGEEPREQSRAQSGDEPDFSRVDPEKR
;
A
#
# COMPACT_ATOMS: atom_id res chain seq x y z
N MET A 1 5.77 -41.29 -0.60
CA MET A 1 5.83 -40.40 0.58
C MET A 1 6.60 -39.16 0.15
N THR A 2 5.93 -38.03 -0.03
CA THR A 2 6.58 -36.75 -0.33
C THR A 2 7.32 -36.32 0.93
N SER A 3 8.63 -36.09 0.81
CA SER A 3 9.44 -35.63 1.94
C SER A 3 9.13 -34.16 2.24
N LEU A 4 9.29 -33.71 3.48
CA LEU A 4 9.05 -32.32 3.88
C LEU A 4 9.89 -31.34 3.05
N LYS A 5 11.10 -31.78 2.66
CA LYS A 5 11.99 -31.07 1.73
C LYS A 5 11.38 -30.89 0.34
N ASP A 6 10.70 -31.92 -0.16
CA ASP A 6 9.99 -31.91 -1.45
C ASP A 6 8.84 -30.89 -1.45
N THR A 7 8.13 -30.76 -0.33
CA THR A 7 7.12 -29.71 -0.14
C THR A 7 7.74 -28.31 -0.17
N LEU A 8 8.87 -28.11 0.51
CA LEU A 8 9.60 -26.84 0.48
C LEU A 8 10.09 -26.49 -0.93
N GLU A 9 10.61 -27.46 -1.66
CA GLU A 9 11.08 -27.27 -3.05
C GLU A 9 9.92 -26.88 -3.98
N ASN A 10 8.75 -27.52 -3.83
CA ASN A 10 7.55 -27.14 -4.57
C ASN A 10 7.09 -25.71 -4.25
N SER A 11 7.02 -25.34 -2.96
CA SER A 11 6.66 -23.97 -2.58
C SER A 11 7.67 -22.94 -3.07
N MET A 12 8.97 -23.30 -3.13
CA MET A 12 9.99 -22.44 -3.72
C MET A 12 9.82 -22.27 -5.24
N GLN A 13 9.42 -23.35 -5.93
CA GLN A 13 9.10 -23.31 -7.35
C GLN A 13 7.92 -22.37 -7.64
N GLU A 14 6.89 -22.36 -6.77
CA GLU A 14 5.79 -21.40 -6.85
C GLU A 14 6.27 -19.96 -6.63
N LEU A 15 7.11 -19.71 -5.62
CA LEU A 15 7.67 -18.37 -5.38
C LEU A 15 8.51 -17.86 -6.56
N ARG A 16 9.29 -18.74 -7.20
CA ARG A 16 10.03 -18.41 -8.44
C ARG A 16 9.09 -18.07 -9.59
N THR A 17 7.98 -18.79 -9.73
CA THR A 17 6.97 -18.50 -10.76
C THR A 17 6.35 -17.12 -10.53
N LEU A 18 5.92 -16.83 -9.29
CA LEU A 18 5.41 -15.51 -8.90
C LEU A 18 6.44 -14.40 -9.13
N ARG A 19 7.72 -14.66 -8.83
CA ARG A 19 8.83 -13.74 -9.11
C ARG A 19 8.91 -13.36 -10.58
N ASP A 20 8.87 -14.36 -11.45
CA ASP A 20 8.93 -14.14 -12.90
C ASP A 20 7.69 -13.38 -13.41
N GLU A 21 6.50 -13.70 -12.92
CA GLU A 21 5.29 -12.92 -13.21
C GLU A 21 5.42 -11.45 -12.76
N ILE A 22 5.96 -11.21 -11.56
CA ILE A 22 6.18 -9.87 -11.03
C ILE A 22 7.19 -9.14 -11.91
N ARG A 23 8.33 -9.75 -12.27
CA ARG A 23 9.33 -9.13 -13.15
C ARG A 23 8.75 -8.70 -14.49
N VAL A 24 7.86 -9.51 -15.09
CA VAL A 24 7.16 -9.14 -16.33
C VAL A 24 6.29 -7.90 -16.13
N ARG A 25 5.53 -7.83 -15.03
CA ARG A 25 4.70 -6.65 -14.70
C ARG A 25 5.54 -5.44 -14.29
N LEU A 26 6.67 -5.66 -13.64
CA LEU A 26 7.63 -4.65 -13.22
C LEU A 26 8.25 -3.93 -14.41
N ASN A 27 8.45 -4.64 -15.52
CA ASN A 27 8.94 -4.04 -16.76
C ASN A 27 7.93 -3.06 -17.38
N LEU A 28 6.65 -3.18 -17.03
CA LEU A 28 5.58 -2.24 -17.38
C LEU A 28 5.36 -1.18 -16.29
N ALA A 29 5.88 -1.42 -15.08
CA ALA A 29 5.78 -0.51 -13.96
C ALA A 29 6.95 0.50 -13.95
N GLY A 30 6.71 1.66 -13.35
CA GLY A 30 7.73 2.71 -13.25
C GLY A 30 8.95 2.30 -12.43
N LYS A 31 9.99 3.15 -12.49
CA LYS A 31 11.29 2.93 -11.85
C LYS A 31 11.19 2.69 -10.33
N GLU A 32 10.25 3.33 -9.65
CA GLU A 32 10.04 3.18 -8.19
C GLU A 32 9.56 1.78 -7.79
N ALA A 33 8.67 1.17 -8.59
CA ALA A 33 8.23 -0.19 -8.35
C ALA A 33 9.43 -1.14 -8.49
N ARG A 34 10.23 -0.95 -9.54
CA ARG A 34 11.45 -1.72 -9.80
C ARG A 34 12.46 -1.63 -8.66
N ASP A 35 12.73 -0.42 -8.18
CA ASP A 35 13.68 -0.17 -7.09
C ASP A 35 13.24 -0.88 -5.79
N ARG A 36 11.94 -0.78 -5.45
CA ARG A 36 11.40 -1.46 -4.26
C ARG A 36 11.49 -2.98 -4.36
N TRP A 37 11.29 -3.52 -5.56
CA TRP A 37 11.45 -4.95 -5.83
C TRP A 37 12.90 -5.40 -5.64
N GLU A 38 13.84 -4.74 -6.31
CA GLU A 38 15.27 -5.10 -6.31
C GLU A 38 15.88 -4.93 -4.90
N GLN A 39 15.46 -3.92 -4.14
CA GLN A 39 16.02 -3.67 -2.81
C GLN A 39 15.42 -4.52 -1.70
N GLN A 40 14.15 -4.94 -1.80
CA GLN A 40 13.46 -5.57 -0.66
C GLN A 40 12.98 -6.98 -0.89
N LEU A 41 12.43 -7.29 -2.07
CA LEU A 41 11.74 -8.56 -2.32
C LEU A 41 12.68 -9.61 -2.92
N GLU A 42 13.47 -9.20 -3.91
CA GLU A 42 14.45 -10.06 -4.57
C GLU A 42 15.51 -10.65 -3.61
N PRO A 43 16.21 -9.85 -2.77
CA PRO A 43 17.24 -10.39 -1.87
C PRO A 43 16.66 -11.30 -0.78
N ARG A 44 15.38 -11.12 -0.40
CA ARG A 44 14.71 -12.02 0.55
C ARG A 44 14.49 -13.39 -0.05
N LEU A 45 14.09 -13.45 -1.32
CA LEU A 45 13.87 -14.69 -2.04
C LEU A 45 15.18 -15.46 -2.26
N GLU A 46 16.26 -14.76 -2.62
CA GLU A 46 17.57 -15.39 -2.78
C GLU A 46 18.09 -15.99 -1.48
N LYS A 47 17.96 -15.25 -0.35
CA LYS A 47 18.29 -15.78 0.98
C LYS A 47 17.48 -17.02 1.31
N LEU A 48 16.18 -17.00 1.01
CA LEU A 48 15.30 -18.13 1.27
C LEU A 48 15.70 -19.36 0.46
N GLU A 49 16.06 -19.18 -0.82
CA GLU A 49 16.55 -20.25 -1.66
C GLU A 49 17.82 -20.89 -1.10
N GLN A 50 18.76 -20.06 -0.63
CA GLN A 50 20.00 -20.54 -0.04
C GLN A 50 19.75 -21.28 1.28
N GLN A 51 18.80 -20.82 2.09
CA GLN A 51 18.37 -21.47 3.32
C GLN A 51 17.70 -22.83 3.04
N ILE A 52 16.87 -22.95 1.99
CA ILE A 52 16.26 -24.22 1.60
C ILE A 52 17.31 -25.23 1.14
N ARG A 53 18.31 -24.80 0.36
CA ARG A 53 19.40 -25.68 -0.10
C ARG A 53 20.27 -26.18 1.05
N THR A 54 20.44 -25.37 2.10
CA THR A 54 21.19 -25.71 3.30
C THR A 54 20.31 -26.22 4.44
N ALA A 55 19.02 -26.41 4.20
CA ALA A 55 18.05 -26.79 5.21
C ALA A 55 18.38 -28.15 5.83
N THR A 56 18.36 -28.19 7.15
CA THR A 56 18.36 -29.42 7.96
C THR A 56 16.98 -29.58 8.60
N ASP A 57 16.60 -30.78 9.03
CA ASP A 57 15.28 -31.03 9.67
C ASP A 57 14.94 -30.03 10.78
N ALA A 58 15.93 -29.59 11.56
CA ALA A 58 15.74 -28.60 12.63
C ALA A 58 15.39 -27.19 12.15
N THR A 59 15.67 -26.86 10.88
CA THR A 59 15.43 -25.53 10.28
C THR A 59 14.24 -25.52 9.33
N ILE A 60 13.70 -26.69 8.95
CA ILE A 60 12.63 -26.78 7.96
C ILE A 60 11.38 -25.99 8.39
N GLU A 61 10.99 -26.07 9.67
CA GLU A 61 9.81 -25.35 10.16
C GLU A 61 9.98 -23.82 10.07
N SER A 62 11.16 -23.32 10.44
CA SER A 62 11.47 -21.90 10.32
C SER A 62 11.53 -21.42 8.87
N ILE A 63 12.00 -22.29 7.96
CA ILE A 63 12.04 -22.00 6.52
C ILE A 63 10.62 -22.00 5.96
N ARG A 64 9.78 -22.94 6.37
CA ARG A 64 8.37 -23.02 5.95
C ARG A 64 7.61 -21.74 6.31
N ASP A 65 7.78 -21.26 7.53
CA ASP A 65 7.16 -20.01 7.97
C ASP A 65 7.68 -18.80 7.18
N ALA A 66 8.98 -18.77 6.86
CA ALA A 66 9.55 -17.72 6.03
C ALA A 66 9.06 -17.78 4.56
N ILE A 67 8.82 -18.98 4.01
CA ILE A 67 8.18 -19.19 2.70
C ILE A 67 6.76 -18.64 2.68
N GLU A 68 5.94 -18.95 3.69
CA GLU A 68 4.55 -18.47 3.74
C GLU A 68 4.48 -16.94 3.88
N ARG A 69 5.40 -16.35 4.65
CA ARG A 69 5.53 -14.89 4.74
C ARG A 69 5.95 -14.28 3.39
N ALA A 70 6.93 -14.87 2.72
CA ALA A 70 7.34 -14.43 1.39
C ALA A 70 6.18 -14.54 0.39
N ARG A 71 5.42 -15.64 0.41
CA ARG A 71 4.28 -15.86 -0.46
C ARG A 71 3.23 -14.77 -0.30
N THR A 72 2.86 -14.45 0.94
CA THR A 72 1.92 -13.36 1.26
C THR A 72 2.42 -12.03 0.69
N SER A 73 3.66 -11.63 0.99
CA SER A 73 4.21 -10.36 0.50
C SER A 73 4.28 -10.28 -1.03
N PHE A 74 4.59 -11.39 -1.71
CA PHE A 74 4.62 -11.43 -3.17
C PHE A 74 3.22 -11.29 -3.77
N HIS A 75 2.21 -11.93 -3.17
CA HIS A 75 0.82 -11.78 -3.60
C HIS A 75 0.31 -10.35 -3.42
N GLU A 76 0.60 -9.73 -2.27
CA GLU A 76 0.24 -8.34 -1.99
C GLU A 76 0.91 -7.38 -2.97
N TYR A 77 2.21 -7.54 -3.20
CA TYR A 77 2.95 -6.71 -4.14
C TYR A 77 2.44 -6.88 -5.58
N ARG A 78 2.12 -8.11 -5.99
CA ARG A 78 1.51 -8.38 -7.30
C ARG A 78 0.13 -7.73 -7.43
N ALA A 79 -0.70 -7.79 -6.39
CA ALA A 79 -2.00 -7.12 -6.37
C ALA A 79 -1.84 -5.60 -6.47
N GLN A 80 -0.86 -5.03 -5.76
CA GLN A 80 -0.52 -3.62 -5.82
C GLN A 80 -0.07 -3.18 -7.22
N LEU A 81 0.72 -4.00 -7.93
CA LEU A 81 1.10 -3.73 -9.33
C LEU A 81 -0.11 -3.76 -10.28
N THR A 82 -1.09 -4.64 -10.04
CA THR A 82 -2.31 -4.70 -10.86
C THR A 82 -3.26 -3.54 -10.58
N GLN A 83 -3.42 -3.12 -9.32
CA GLN A 83 -4.24 -1.95 -8.97
C GLN A 83 -3.58 -0.62 -9.37
N GLY A 84 -2.25 -0.52 -9.32
CA GLY A 84 -1.50 0.66 -9.76
C GLY A 84 -1.63 0.96 -11.26
N SER A 85 -1.91 -0.05 -12.09
CA SER A 85 -2.24 0.14 -13.52
C SER A 85 -3.72 0.48 -13.77
N ALA A 86 -4.61 0.31 -12.79
CA ALA A 86 -6.04 0.63 -12.89
C ALA A 86 -6.44 1.92 -12.13
N GLY A 87 -5.52 2.53 -11.37
CA GLY A 87 -5.75 3.73 -10.55
C GLY A 87 -5.49 5.05 -11.27
N GLY A 88 -5.87 5.16 -12.54
CA GLY A 88 -5.86 6.42 -13.28
C GLY A 88 -7.21 7.12 -13.25
N VAL A 89 -7.75 7.46 -12.06
CA VAL A 89 -8.79 8.49 -11.84
C VAL A 89 -9.28 8.47 -10.38
N THR A 90 -8.85 9.45 -9.59
CA THR A 90 -9.73 10.33 -8.79
C THR A 90 -8.88 11.60 -8.62
N GLY A 91 -8.99 12.59 -9.49
CA GLY A 91 -10.23 13.34 -9.63
C GLY A 91 -10.37 14.16 -8.35
N SER A 92 -9.80 15.36 -8.38
CA SER A 92 -9.92 16.39 -7.37
C SER A 92 -11.39 16.57 -6.96
N GLU A 93 -11.81 16.02 -5.83
CA GLU A 93 -13.02 16.48 -5.16
C GLU A 93 -12.60 17.61 -4.23
N GLY A 94 -12.78 18.83 -4.75
CA GLY A 94 -12.74 20.04 -3.96
C GLY A 94 -13.80 19.95 -2.87
N GLY A 95 -13.34 19.81 -1.64
CA GLY A 95 -14.15 19.96 -0.45
C GLY A 95 -14.50 21.43 -0.24
N GLU A 96 -15.80 21.70 -0.32
CA GLU A 96 -16.54 22.64 0.52
C GLU A 96 -16.51 24.14 0.18
N GLU A 97 -17.35 24.53 -0.79
CA GLU A 97 -18.18 25.73 -0.66
C GLU A 97 -19.67 25.33 -0.81
N PRO A 98 -20.43 25.19 0.28
CA PRO A 98 -21.87 25.35 0.23
C PRO A 98 -22.22 26.83 0.42
N ARG A 99 -22.44 27.52 -0.72
CA ARG A 99 -23.17 28.79 -0.72
C ARG A 99 -24.64 28.48 -0.49
N GLU A 100 -25.07 28.44 0.76
CA GLU A 100 -26.48 28.54 1.10
C GLU A 100 -26.83 29.96 1.57
N GLN A 101 -27.71 30.54 0.77
CA GLN A 101 -28.33 31.83 0.91
C GLN A 101 -29.25 31.80 2.13
N SER A 102 -29.20 32.84 2.96
CA SER A 102 -30.36 33.21 3.78
C SER A 102 -30.46 34.72 3.88
N ARG A 103 -31.32 35.23 3.01
CA ARG A 103 -31.81 36.59 2.95
C ARG A 103 -33.04 36.71 3.87
N ALA A 104 -33.06 37.84 4.59
CA ALA A 104 -34.21 38.56 5.17
C ALA A 104 -34.81 38.08 6.51
N GLN A 105 -34.66 38.89 7.54
CA GLN A 105 -35.69 39.78 8.12
C GLN A 105 -35.05 40.58 9.27
N SER A 106 -34.95 41.91 9.19
CA SER A 106 -35.98 42.91 9.54
C SER A 106 -36.25 43.03 11.05
N GLY A 107 -36.06 44.24 11.57
CA GLY A 107 -36.31 44.68 12.95
C GLY A 107 -34.98 45.07 13.59
N ASP A 108 -34.70 46.32 13.99
CA ASP A 108 -35.57 47.39 14.43
C ASP A 108 -34.70 48.66 14.47
N GLU A 109 -35.12 49.72 13.79
CA GLU A 109 -34.81 51.10 14.20
C GLU A 109 -36.15 51.65 14.72
N PRO A 110 -36.17 52.44 15.81
CA PRO A 110 -35.56 53.76 15.76
C PRO A 110 -34.96 54.32 17.07
N ASP A 111 -33.94 55.17 16.87
CA ASP A 111 -33.81 56.56 17.32
C ASP A 111 -34.47 57.02 18.64
N PHE A 112 -33.65 57.42 19.62
CA PHE A 112 -33.49 58.83 20.07
C PHE A 112 -32.88 58.92 21.47
N SER A 113 -32.02 59.93 21.62
CA SER A 113 -31.63 60.59 22.87
C SER A 113 -30.73 59.82 23.82
N ARG A 114 -29.54 60.36 24.10
CA ARG A 114 -29.36 61.42 25.11
C ARG A 114 -27.87 61.74 25.28
N VAL A 115 -27.61 63.05 25.27
CA VAL A 115 -26.47 63.85 25.79
C VAL A 115 -25.53 63.12 26.79
N ASP A 116 -24.21 63.30 26.81
CA ASP A 116 -23.48 64.56 27.03
C ASP A 116 -22.00 64.49 26.59
N PRO A 117 -21.37 65.64 26.26
CA PRO A 117 -19.93 65.83 26.14
C PRO A 117 -19.28 66.26 27.48
N GLU A 118 -17.94 66.17 27.55
CA GLU A 118 -17.03 66.94 28.43
C GLU A 118 -16.30 66.21 29.59
N LYS A 119 -14.98 66.50 29.65
CA LYS A 119 -13.99 66.37 30.77
C LYS A 119 -13.61 64.96 31.25
N ARG A 120 -12.36 64.56 30.98
CA ARG A 120 -11.19 64.95 31.80
C ARG A 120 -9.87 64.56 31.15
#